data_AF-A0A1Y0VRJ1-F1
#
_entry.id   AF-A0A1Y0VRJ1-F1
#
_cell.length_a   1.000
_cell.length_b   1.000
_cell.length_c   1.000
_cell.angle_alpha   90.00
_cell.angle_beta   90.00
_cell.angle_gamma   90.00
#
_symmetry.space_group_name_H-M   'P 1'
#
loop_
_entity.id
_entity.type
_entity.pdbx_description
1 polymer ?
#
loop_
_entity_poly.entity_id
_entity_poly.type
_entity_poly.pdbx_seq_one_letter_code
_entity_poly.pdbx_strand_id
1 'polypeptide(L)' 'MQIFEERVRDALAKNKKVIYRVSTVFKGNGLMPTGYHAEAISTDGSLNFNVFVWNVQPGVQFDYATGRSRVDRSMTVRAN' A
#
# COMPACT_ATOMS: atom_id res chain seq x y z
N MET A 1 2.74 2.36 2.03
CA MET A 1 1.35 2.81 2.25
C MET A 1 1.32 4.24 2.76
N GLN A 2 2.09 4.54 3.83
CA GLN A 2 2.28 5.86 4.44
C GLN A 2 2.17 7.07 3.50
N ILE A 3 2.95 7.13 2.42
CA ILE A 3 2.96 8.27 1.48
C ILE A 3 1.56 8.56 0.89
N PHE A 4 0.74 7.53 0.64
CA PHE A 4 -0.62 7.71 0.09
C PHE A 4 -1.62 8.13 1.17
N GLU A 5 -1.46 7.62 2.40
CA GLU A 5 -2.27 8.02 3.55
C GLU A 5 -2.00 9.47 3.95
N GLU A 6 -0.76 9.92 3.86
CA GLU A 6 -0.37 11.33 4.07
C GLU A 6 -1.03 12.24 3.04
N ARG A 7 -1.06 11.86 1.76
CA ARG A 7 -1.77 12.65 0.73
C ARG A 7 -3.26 12.79 1.01
N VAL A 8 -3.91 11.72 1.48
CA VAL A 8 -5.32 11.75 1.89
C VAL A 8 -5.49 12.64 3.12
N ARG A 9 -4.64 12.48 4.14
CA ARG A 9 -4.63 13.29 5.36
C ARG A 9 -4.49 14.79 5.05
N ASP A 10 -3.56 15.15 4.18
CA ASP A 10 -3.32 16.54 3.78
C ASP A 10 -4.49 17.13 3.00
N ALA A 11 -5.18 16.32 2.19
CA ALA A 11 -6.39 16.75 1.51
C ALA A 11 -7.53 17.02 2.50
N LEU A 12 -7.73 16.12 3.48
CA LEU A 12 -8.72 16.30 4.54
C LEU A 12 -8.41 17.52 5.42
N ALA A 13 -7.13 17.74 5.76
CA ALA A 13 -6.69 18.91 6.53
C ALA A 13 -6.95 20.24 5.80
N LYS A 14 -6.98 20.21 4.45
CA LYS A 14 -7.37 21.34 3.59
C LYS A 14 -8.87 21.39 3.34
N ASN A 15 -9.67 20.73 4.18
CA ASN A 15 -11.14 20.66 4.11
C ASN A 15 -11.69 20.11 2.78
N LYS A 16 -10.94 19.23 2.11
CA LYS A 16 -11.41 18.54 0.90
C LYS A 16 -12.21 17.30 1.28
N LYS A 17 -13.14 16.92 0.40
CA LYS A 17 -13.87 15.65 0.50
C LYS A 17 -13.20 14.62 -0.41
N VAL A 18 -12.90 13.44 0.13
CA VAL A 18 -12.16 12.37 -0.56
C VAL A 18 -12.97 11.08 -0.51
N ILE A 19 -13.16 10.45 -1.67
CA ILE A 19 -13.60 9.06 -1.77
C ILE A 19 -12.33 8.21 -1.74
N TYR A 20 -12.23 7.29 -0.79
CA TYR A 20 -11.04 6.48 -0.56
C TYR A 20 -11.42 5.00 -0.46
N ARG A 21 -10.68 4.13 -1.15
CA ARG A 21 -10.81 2.67 -1.10
C ARG A 21 -9.44 2.02 -0.98
N VAL A 22 -9.33 1.04 -0.09
CA VAL A 22 -8.17 0.15 0.01
C VAL A 22 -8.66 -1.28 -0.07
N SER A 23 -8.13 -2.03 -1.02
CA SER A 23 -8.37 -3.46 -1.16
C SER A 23 -7.10 -4.24 -0.86
N THR A 24 -7.20 -5.18 0.08
CA THR A 24 -6.14 -6.14 0.39
C THR A 24 -6.02 -7.14 -0.76
N VAL A 25 -4.80 -7.40 -1.23
CA VAL A 25 -4.56 -8.29 -2.36
C VAL A 25 -3.79 -9.52 -1.90
N PHE A 26 -4.41 -10.69 -2.03
CA PHE A 26 -3.84 -11.99 -1.69
C PHE A 26 -3.51 -12.78 -2.95
N LYS A 27 -2.49 -13.65 -2.86
CA LYS A 27 -2.18 -14.63 -3.89
C LYS A 27 -2.80 -15.98 -3.50
N GLY A 28 -3.83 -16.39 -4.23
CA GLY A 28 -4.56 -17.64 -3.93
C GLY A 28 -5.09 -17.65 -2.49
N ASN A 29 -4.87 -18.76 -1.77
CA ASN A 29 -5.31 -18.94 -0.38
C ASN A 29 -4.23 -18.53 0.65
N GLY A 30 -3.30 -17.64 0.29
CA GLY A 30 -2.24 -17.20 1.20
C GLY A 30 -2.80 -16.45 2.42
N LEU A 31 -2.10 -16.55 3.55
CA LEU A 31 -2.52 -15.92 4.81
C LEU A 31 -2.03 -14.47 4.98
N MET A 32 -1.13 -14.01 4.11
CA MET A 32 -0.61 -12.64 4.14
C MET A 32 -0.77 -11.98 2.77
N PRO A 33 -1.22 -10.71 2.72
CA PRO A 33 -1.41 -10.02 1.46
C PRO A 33 -0.07 -9.76 0.78
N THR A 34 -0.02 -9.91 -0.54
CA THR A 34 1.13 -9.51 -1.36
C THR A 34 1.25 -8.00 -1.51
N GLY A 35 0.16 -7.28 -1.25
CA GLY A 35 0.11 -5.82 -1.31
C GLY A 35 -1.30 -5.30 -1.13
N TYR A 36 -1.45 -4.02 -1.41
CA TYR A 36 -2.69 -3.27 -1.25
C TYR A 36 -2.96 -2.45 -2.50
N HIS A 37 -4.16 -2.55 -3.04
CA HIS A 37 -4.64 -1.66 -4.09
C HIS A 37 -5.32 -0.46 -3.41
N ALA A 38 -4.72 0.72 -3.55
CA ALA A 38 -5.21 1.94 -2.92
C ALA A 38 -5.65 2.95 -3.99
N GLU A 39 -6.85 3.48 -3.80
CA GLU A 39 -7.51 4.38 -4.74
C GLU A 39 -8.10 5.56 -3.97
N ALA A 40 -7.81 6.78 -4.43
CA ALA A 40 -8.43 7.98 -3.88
C ALA A 40 -8.77 8.99 -4.97
N ILE A 41 -9.92 9.64 -4.83
CA ILE A 41 -10.26 10.83 -5.60
C ILE A 41 -10.93 11.87 -4.70
N SER A 42 -10.48 13.13 -4.76
CA SER A 42 -11.19 14.24 -4.13
C SER A 42 -12.31 14.75 -5.02
N THR A 43 -13.39 15.24 -4.41
CA THR A 43 -14.55 15.78 -5.16
C THR A 43 -14.20 17.00 -6.05
N ASP A 44 -13.09 17.68 -5.74
CA ASP A 44 -12.54 18.78 -6.53
C ASP A 44 -11.46 18.35 -7.55
N GLY A 45 -11.16 17.04 -7.64
CA GLY A 45 -10.19 16.45 -8.57
C GLY A 45 -8.71 16.68 -8.25
N SER A 46 -8.39 17.46 -7.22
CA SER A 46 -7.00 17.84 -6.89
C SER A 46 -6.15 16.73 -6.26
N LEU A 47 -6.78 15.68 -5.72
CA LEU A 47 -6.16 14.43 -5.31
C LEU A 47 -6.77 13.33 -6.18
N ASN A 48 -5.94 12.62 -6.95
CA ASN A 48 -6.36 11.47 -7.73
C ASN A 48 -5.20 10.48 -7.82
N PHE A 49 -5.39 9.28 -7.28
CA PHE A 49 -4.43 8.19 -7.46
C PHE A 49 -5.13 6.83 -7.52
N ASN A 50 -4.48 5.91 -8.23
CA ASN A 50 -4.79 4.50 -8.29
C ASN A 50 -3.46 3.75 -8.32
N VAL A 51 -3.11 3.08 -7.21
CA VAL A 51 -1.76 2.53 -7.01
C VAL A 51 -1.80 1.15 -6.37
N PHE A 52 -0.81 0.32 -6.72
CA PHE A 52 -0.52 -0.90 -6.00
C PHE A 52 0.67 -0.70 -5.06
N VAL A 53 0.46 -0.93 -3.77
CA VAL A 53 1.48 -0.83 -2.73
C VAL A 53 1.94 -2.23 -2.36
N TRP A 54 3.18 -2.56 -2.73
CA TRP A 54 3.80 -3.85 -2.41
C TRP A 54 4.01 -4.04 -0.91
N ASN A 55 3.69 -5.23 -0.40
CA ASN A 55 3.92 -5.61 1.00
C ASN A 55 5.36 -6.14 1.18
N VAL A 56 6.34 -5.34 0.83
CA VAL A 56 7.78 -5.70 0.83
C VAL A 56 8.56 -4.81 1.78
N GLN A 57 9.68 -5.33 2.27
CA GLN A 57 10.59 -4.58 3.12
C GLN A 57 12.04 -4.99 2.81
N PRO A 58 12.97 -4.03 2.59
CA PRO A 58 14.39 -4.35 2.47
C PRO A 58 14.91 -5.11 3.69
N GLY A 59 15.75 -6.11 3.47
CA GLY A 59 16.32 -6.91 4.55
C GLY A 59 15.39 -8.00 5.12
N VAL A 60 14.16 -8.13 4.61
CA VAL A 60 13.17 -9.11 5.09
C VAL A 60 12.56 -9.85 3.91
N GLN A 61 12.51 -11.18 4.03
CA GLN A 61 11.76 -12.02 3.10
C GLN A 61 10.49 -12.53 3.78
N PHE A 62 9.35 -12.32 3.12
CA PHE A 62 8.04 -12.80 3.56
C PHE A 62 7.64 -14.08 2.83
N ASP A 63 7.07 -15.02 3.58
CA ASP A 63 6.27 -16.11 3.05
C ASP A 63 4.80 -15.70 3.08
N TYR A 64 4.27 -15.27 1.94
CA TYR A 64 2.88 -14.82 1.84
C TYR A 64 1.86 -15.95 2.00
N ALA A 65 2.27 -17.21 1.84
CA ALA A 65 1.38 -18.35 2.04
C ALA A 65 1.12 -18.56 3.53
N THR A 66 2.16 -18.48 4.37
CA THR A 66 2.04 -18.76 5.82
C THR A 66 1.97 -17.51 6.70
N GLY A 67 2.34 -16.34 6.17
CA GLY A 67 2.46 -15.09 6.91
C GLY A 67 3.73 -14.96 7.76
N ARG A 68 4.66 -15.92 7.65
CA ARG A 68 5.95 -15.86 8.35
C ARG A 68 6.94 -14.95 7.63
N SER A 69 7.93 -14.47 8.37
CA SER A 69 9.04 -13.69 7.83
C SER A 69 10.38 -14.23 8.31
N ARG A 70 11.44 -13.92 7.56
CA ARG A 70 12.82 -14.13 7.98
C ARG A 70 13.70 -12.95 7.60
N VAL A 71 14.73 -12.73 8.38
CA VAL A 71 15.78 -11.76 8.04
C VAL A 71 16.55 -12.30 6.84
N ASP A 72 16.62 -11.51 5.77
CA ASP A 72 17.43 -11.75 4.60
C ASP A 72 18.06 -10.42 4.18
N ARG A 73 19.31 -10.20 4.61
CA ARG A 73 20.04 -8.94 4.35
C ARG A 73 20.36 -8.71 2.87
N SER A 74 20.23 -9.75 2.03
CA SER A 74 20.41 -9.62 0.58
C SER A 74 19.15 -9.17 -0.14
N MET A 75 17.99 -9.22 0.53
CA MET A 75 16.72 -8.79 -0.06
C MET A 75 16.71 -7.27 -0.26
N THR A 76 16.61 -6.86 -1.52
CA THR A 76 16.51 -5.45 -1.92
C THR A 76 15.15 -5.17 -2.56
N VAL A 77 14.64 -3.97 -2.30
CA VAL A 77 13.44 -3.44 -2.96
C VAL A 77 13.91 -2.33 -3.89
N ARG A 78 13.62 -2.46 -5.18
CA ARG A 78 13.95 -1.40 -6.14
C ARG A 78 13.08 -0.19 -5.86
N ALA A 79 13.69 0.99 -5.79
CA ALA A 79 12.94 2.23 -5.89
C ALA A 79 12.39 2.35 -7.32
N ASN A 80 11.11 2.72 -7.42
CA ASN A 80 10.49 3.09 -8.69
C ASN A 80 10.71 4.57 -8.97
#